data_AF-A0A8T3QBV8-F1
#
_entry.id   AF-A0A8T3QBV8-F1
#
_cell.length_a   1.000
_cell.length_b   1.000
_cell.length_c   1.000
_cell.angle_alpha   90.00
_cell.angle_beta   90.00
_cell.angle_gamma   90.00
#
_symmetry.space_group_name_H-M   'P 1'
#
loop_
_entity.id
_entity.type
_entity.pdbx_description
1 polymer ?
#
loop_
_entity_poly.entity_id
_entity_poly.type
_entity_poly.pdbx_seq_one_letter_code
_entity_poly.pdbx_strand_id
1 'polypeptide(L)'
;MTDPERSGVLLMTYGSPSSLEREEIRDYLARVRGGREPDAPLVDEFTRRYQVIGGSPLIEITRAQAAALADSLGWPVEIGMRFSDPSIRAGLSELAGSGVSVVAAIILSPQYSPLLMNGYARAIDEALVALGAAAPKVSVAGAW
;
A
#
# COMPACT_ATOMS: atom_id res chain seq x y z
N MET A 1 28.29 6.93 -17.90
CA MET A 1 27.61 5.62 -17.88
C MET A 1 26.38 5.79 -17.02
N THR A 2 25.20 5.89 -17.63
CA THR A 2 23.93 5.78 -16.91
C THR A 2 23.85 4.36 -16.35
N ASP A 3 23.70 4.25 -15.04
CA ASP A 3 23.39 2.98 -14.36
C ASP A 3 22.22 2.32 -15.10
N PRO A 4 22.29 1.03 -15.50
CA PRO A 4 21.15 0.35 -16.12
C PRO A 4 19.88 0.58 -15.30
N GLU A 5 18.77 0.93 -15.95
CA GLU A 5 17.48 1.16 -15.28
C GLU A 5 17.10 -0.11 -14.48
N ARG A 6 17.22 -0.06 -13.16
CA ARG A 6 16.88 -1.16 -12.27
C ARG A 6 15.37 -1.14 -12.03
N SER A 7 14.68 -2.19 -12.45
CA SER A 7 13.23 -2.34 -12.29
C SER A 7 12.87 -2.91 -10.93
N GLY A 8 11.70 -2.52 -10.43
CA GLY A 8 11.06 -3.11 -9.25
C GLY A 8 9.54 -3.08 -9.39
N VAL A 9 8.86 -3.76 -8.46
CA VAL A 9 7.39 -3.82 -8.42
C VAL A 9 6.89 -3.32 -7.07
N LEU A 10 5.81 -2.54 -7.09
CA LEU A 10 5.07 -2.18 -5.89
C LEU A 10 3.68 -2.81 -5.95
N LEU A 11 3.39 -3.75 -5.04
CA LEU A 11 2.05 -4.31 -4.87
C LEU A 11 1.26 -3.43 -3.89
N MET A 12 0.11 -2.93 -4.31
CA MET A 12 -0.69 -1.99 -3.52
C MET A 12 -2.08 -2.52 -3.21
N THR A 13 -2.53 -2.29 -1.98
CA THR A 13 -3.90 -2.61 -1.56
C THR A 13 -4.39 -1.65 -0.48
N TYR A 14 -5.60 -1.87 0.03
CA TYR A 14 -6.27 -0.95 0.95
C TYR A 14 -5.53 -0.82 2.29
N GLY A 15 -4.98 -1.93 2.79
CA GLY A 15 -4.44 -2.02 4.14
C GLY A 15 -5.47 -2.49 5.16
N SER A 16 -5.02 -2.59 6.41
CA SER A 16 -5.83 -3.02 7.55
C SER A 16 -5.21 -2.51 8.85
N PRO A 17 -5.94 -2.42 9.96
CA PRO A 17 -5.34 -2.12 11.26
C PRO A 17 -4.18 -3.06 11.58
N SER A 18 -3.11 -2.51 12.16
CA SER A 18 -1.90 -3.23 12.56
C SER A 18 -2.10 -4.10 13.80
N SER A 19 -3.13 -3.80 14.60
CA SER A 19 -3.50 -4.53 15.81
C SER A 19 -5.01 -4.45 16.06
N LEU A 20 -5.46 -5.18 17.08
CA LEU A 20 -6.84 -5.17 17.57
C LEU A 20 -7.12 -4.06 18.60
N GLU A 21 -6.12 -3.22 18.89
CA GLU A 21 -6.30 -2.10 19.80
C GLU A 21 -7.32 -1.12 19.22
N ARG A 22 -8.28 -0.70 20.05
CA ARG A 22 -9.39 0.18 19.65
C ARG A 22 -8.87 1.48 19.02
N GLU A 23 -7.75 1.99 19.53
CA GLU A 23 -7.06 3.18 19.03
C GLU A 23 -6.58 3.01 17.59
N GLU A 24 -5.90 1.90 17.29
CA GLU A 24 -5.38 1.59 15.95
C GLU A 24 -6.52 1.41 14.94
N ILE A 25 -7.64 0.81 15.38
CA ILE A 25 -8.84 0.67 14.55
C ILE A 25 -9.46 2.03 14.26
N ARG A 26 -9.54 2.93 15.26
CA ARG A 26 -10.03 4.30 15.07
C ARG A 26 -9.16 5.06 14.07
N ASP A 27 -7.84 5.00 14.22
CA ASP A 27 -6.91 5.71 13.33
C ASP A 27 -6.97 5.19 11.89
N TYR A 28 -7.05 3.87 11.72
CA TYR A 28 -7.29 3.26 10.41
C TYR A 28 -8.61 3.75 9.79
N LEU A 29 -9.70 3.76 10.57
CA LEU A 29 -11.00 4.25 10.09
C LEU A 29 -10.97 5.73 9.73
N ALA A 30 -10.28 6.57 10.50
CA ALA A 30 -10.10 7.98 10.20
C ALA A 30 -9.39 8.16 8.85
N ARG A 31 -8.31 7.41 8.59
CA ARG A 31 -7.60 7.41 7.30
C ARG A 31 -8.51 7.00 6.14
N VAL A 32 -9.26 5.90 6.30
CA VAL A 32 -10.24 5.43 5.30
C VAL A 32 -11.30 6.50 5.01
N ARG A 33 -11.71 7.27 6.03
CA ARG A 33 -12.73 8.33 5.92
C ARG A 33 -12.18 9.69 5.47
N GLY A 34 -10.92 9.75 5.03
CA GLY A 34 -10.27 10.98 4.57
C GLY A 34 -9.93 11.94 5.70
N GLY A 35 -9.52 11.41 6.85
CA GLY A 35 -9.14 12.17 8.05
C GLY A 35 -10.31 12.56 8.95
N ARG A 36 -11.55 12.20 8.61
CA ARG A 36 -12.73 12.48 9.44
C ARG A 36 -12.81 11.51 10.62
N GLU A 37 -12.91 12.06 11.82
CA GLU A 37 -13.01 11.31 13.07
C GLU A 37 -14.23 10.37 13.06
N PRO A 38 -14.05 9.04 13.25
CA PRO A 38 -15.15 8.09 13.35
C PRO A 38 -15.85 8.18 14.71
N ASP A 39 -17.18 8.12 14.71
CA ASP A 39 -17.96 8.15 15.95
C ASP A 39 -17.71 6.88 16.78
N ALA A 40 -17.79 7.00 18.11
CA ALA A 40 -17.51 5.89 19.03
C ALA A 40 -18.26 4.58 18.72
N PRO A 41 -19.57 4.59 18.38
CA PRO A 41 -20.28 3.34 18.04
C PRO A 41 -19.73 2.65 16.79
N LEU A 42 -19.22 3.42 15.82
CA LEU A 42 -18.60 2.86 14.62
C LEU A 42 -17.26 2.19 14.95
N VAL A 43 -16.45 2.84 15.79
CA VAL A 43 -15.18 2.28 16.26
C VAL A 43 -15.41 1.00 17.05
N ASP A 44 -16.41 0.98 17.94
CA ASP A 44 -16.75 -0.18 18.76
C ASP A 44 -17.20 -1.36 17.90
N GLU A 45 -18.05 -1.11 16.90
CA GLU A 45 -18.51 -2.17 15.99
C GLU A 45 -17.37 -2.74 15.14
N PHE A 46 -16.48 -1.90 14.61
CA PHE A 46 -15.31 -2.40 13.86
C PHE A 46 -14.32 -3.13 14.77
N THR A 47 -14.13 -2.67 16.01
CA THR A 47 -13.30 -3.36 17.01
C THR A 47 -13.82 -4.76 17.26
N ARG A 48 -15.12 -4.89 17.52
CA ARG A 48 -15.80 -6.19 17.69
C ARG A 48 -15.63 -7.08 16.46
N ARG A 49 -15.78 -6.54 15.25
CA ARG A 49 -15.64 -7.31 13.99
C ARG A 49 -14.22 -7.86 13.81
N TYR A 50 -13.20 -7.02 14.00
CA TYR A 50 -11.82 -7.46 13.88
C TYR A 50 -11.46 -8.51 14.95
N GLN A 51 -11.97 -8.37 16.18
CA GLN A 51 -11.79 -9.38 17.23
C GLN A 51 -12.43 -10.73 16.86
N VAL A 52 -13.64 -10.73 16.29
CA VAL A 52 -14.32 -11.97 15.86
C VAL A 52 -13.50 -12.75 14.82
N ILE A 53 -12.82 -12.05 13.91
CA ILE A 53 -12.01 -12.68 12.86
C ILE A 53 -10.53 -12.88 13.26
N GLY A 54 -10.12 -12.42 14.45
CA GLY A 54 -8.73 -12.49 14.91
C GLY A 54 -7.78 -11.51 14.20
N GLY A 55 -8.30 -10.43 13.63
CA GLY A 55 -7.55 -9.48 12.80
C GLY A 55 -7.65 -9.79 11.29
N SER A 56 -6.99 -8.97 10.47
CA SER A 56 -6.97 -9.18 9.02
C SER A 56 -5.67 -9.84 8.57
N PRO A 57 -5.72 -10.94 7.82
CA PRO A 57 -4.53 -11.58 7.25
C PRO A 57 -3.99 -10.82 6.03
N LEU A 58 -4.63 -9.71 5.61
CA LEU A 58 -4.35 -9.03 4.34
C LEU A 58 -2.86 -8.71 4.17
N ILE A 59 -2.24 -8.07 5.16
CA ILE A 59 -0.85 -7.60 5.04
C ILE A 59 0.11 -8.80 4.97
N GLU A 60 -0.13 -9.85 5.76
CA GLU A 60 0.67 -11.08 5.72
C GLU A 60 0.59 -11.75 4.35
N ILE A 61 -0.62 -11.91 3.82
CA ILE A 61 -0.85 -12.47 2.48
C ILE A 61 -0.15 -11.61 1.42
N THR A 62 -0.27 -10.28 1.50
CA THR A 62 0.37 -9.38 0.53
C THR A 62 1.90 -9.43 0.61
N ARG A 63 2.49 -9.61 1.80
CA ARG A 63 3.94 -9.86 1.94
C ARG A 63 4.36 -11.18 1.32
N ALA A 64 3.59 -12.25 1.55
CA ALA A 64 3.87 -13.56 0.95
C ALA A 64 3.77 -13.51 -0.59
N GLN A 65 2.79 -12.78 -1.13
CA GLN A 65 2.65 -12.52 -2.56
C GLN A 65 3.85 -11.74 -3.13
N ALA A 66 4.30 -10.69 -2.43
CA ALA A 66 5.46 -9.91 -2.85
C ALA A 66 6.74 -10.75 -2.88
N ALA A 67 6.97 -11.59 -1.85
CA ALA A 67 8.11 -12.49 -1.79
C ALA A 67 8.11 -13.50 -2.96
N ALA A 68 6.97 -14.18 -3.18
CA ALA A 68 6.85 -15.13 -4.27
C ALA A 68 7.04 -14.48 -5.65
N LEU A 69 6.55 -13.23 -5.83
CA LEU A 69 6.74 -12.48 -7.06
C LEU A 69 8.19 -12.05 -7.25
N ALA A 70 8.88 -11.62 -6.18
CA ALA A 70 10.29 -11.27 -6.22
C ALA A 70 11.14 -12.47 -6.67
N ASP A 71 10.90 -13.65 -6.10
CA ASP A 71 11.58 -14.89 -6.48
C ASP A 71 11.33 -15.25 -7.96
N SER A 72 10.09 -15.08 -8.43
CA SER A 72 9.72 -15.40 -9.81
C SER A 72 10.31 -14.43 -10.84
N LEU A 73 10.49 -13.15 -10.49
CA LEU A 73 10.97 -12.11 -11.40
C LEU A 73 12.49 -11.86 -11.30
N GLY A 74 13.09 -12.19 -10.17
CA GLY A 74 14.46 -11.75 -9.84
C GLY A 74 14.56 -10.23 -9.63
N TRP A 75 13.45 -9.55 -9.33
CA TRP A 75 13.38 -8.10 -9.11
C TRP A 75 12.99 -7.78 -7.67
N PRO A 76 13.39 -6.62 -7.10
CA PRO A 76 12.83 -6.13 -5.85
C PRO A 76 11.33 -5.93 -5.96
N VAL A 77 10.57 -6.47 -5.00
CA VAL A 77 9.11 -6.30 -4.91
C VAL A 77 8.77 -5.86 -3.51
N GLU A 78 8.11 -4.71 -3.42
CA GLU A 78 7.65 -4.14 -2.15
C GLU A 78 6.13 -4.03 -2.11
N ILE A 79 5.60 -3.77 -0.91
CA ILE A 79 4.17 -3.62 -0.67
C ILE A 79 3.82 -2.20 -0.19
N GLY A 80 2.65 -1.71 -0.58
CA GLY A 80 2.18 -0.37 -0.25
C GLY A 80 0.69 -0.33 0.07
N MET A 81 0.37 -0.10 1.33
CA MET A 81 -1.01 0.04 1.82
C MET A 81 -1.46 1.49 1.70
N ARG A 82 -2.72 1.68 1.31
CA ARG A 82 -3.30 3.02 1.15
C ARG A 82 -3.65 3.67 2.49
N PHE A 83 -4.14 2.90 3.46
CA PHE A 83 -4.65 3.41 4.73
C PHE A 83 -3.98 2.84 5.99
N SER A 84 -2.98 1.96 5.82
CA SER A 84 -2.21 1.39 6.92
C SER A 84 -0.72 1.37 6.57
N ASP A 85 0.08 0.79 7.45
CA ASP A 85 1.47 0.47 7.16
C ASP A 85 1.60 -0.97 6.61
N PRO A 86 2.66 -1.24 5.82
CA PRO A 86 3.60 -0.25 5.25
C PRO A 86 2.91 0.62 4.20
N SER A 87 3.03 1.94 4.29
CA SER A 87 2.38 2.85 3.33
C SER A 87 2.96 2.76 1.91
N ILE A 88 2.21 3.23 0.90
CA ILE A 88 2.70 3.36 -0.50
C ILE A 88 4.02 4.15 -0.56
N ARG A 89 4.13 5.23 0.23
CA ARG A 89 5.37 6.01 0.35
C ARG A 89 6.53 5.18 0.91
N ALA A 90 6.28 4.38 1.94
CA ALA A 90 7.30 3.51 2.51
C ALA A 90 7.79 2.49 1.48
N GLY A 91 6.88 1.81 0.78
CA GLY A 91 7.24 0.86 -0.28
C GLY A 91 8.05 1.49 -1.42
N LEU A 92 7.68 2.69 -1.90
CA LEU A 92 8.47 3.40 -2.91
C LEU A 92 9.83 3.86 -2.37
N SER A 93 9.92 4.24 -1.09
CA SER A 93 11.17 4.62 -0.44
C SER A 93 12.14 3.44 -0.34
N GLU A 94 11.66 2.25 0.02
CA GLU A 94 12.48 1.03 0.08
C GLU A 94 13.00 0.64 -1.31
N LEU A 95 12.13 0.67 -2.32
CA LEU A 95 12.54 0.42 -3.72
C LEU A 95 13.62 1.42 -4.15
N ALA A 96 13.39 2.73 -3.95
CA ALA A 96 14.35 3.77 -4.29
C ALA A 96 15.69 3.59 -3.54
N GLY A 97 15.64 3.27 -2.24
CA GLY A 97 16.83 3.01 -1.42
C GLY A 97 17.63 1.78 -1.88
N SER A 98 16.97 0.81 -2.53
CA SER A 98 17.63 -0.33 -3.17
C SER A 98 18.20 -0.02 -4.57
N GLY A 99 18.09 1.23 -5.05
CA GLY A 99 18.56 1.65 -6.36
C GLY A 99 17.59 1.34 -7.51
N VAL A 100 16.33 0.98 -7.22
CA VAL A 100 15.29 0.86 -8.26
C VAL A 100 14.95 2.25 -8.79
N SER A 101 15.01 2.41 -10.12
CA SER A 101 14.71 3.67 -10.80
C SER A 101 13.43 3.63 -11.64
N VAL A 102 12.87 2.44 -11.87
CA VAL A 102 11.59 2.23 -12.59
C VAL A 102 10.72 1.23 -11.84
N VAL A 103 9.48 1.60 -11.56
CA VAL A 103 8.53 0.80 -10.77
C VAL A 103 7.27 0.50 -11.55
N ALA A 104 6.91 -0.78 -11.63
CA ALA A 104 5.57 -1.22 -11.99
C ALA A 104 4.69 -1.25 -10.73
N ALA A 105 3.69 -0.36 -10.66
CA ALA A 105 2.79 -0.26 -9.52
C ALA A 105 1.50 -1.04 -9.82
N ILE A 106 1.25 -2.12 -9.07
CA ILE A 106 0.13 -3.04 -9.30
C ILE A 106 -0.89 -2.89 -8.17
N ILE A 107 -2.11 -2.51 -8.51
CA ILE A 107 -3.23 -2.48 -7.56
C ILE A 107 -3.81 -3.90 -7.47
N LEU A 108 -3.83 -4.47 -6.28
CA LEU A 108 -4.32 -5.83 -6.03
C LEU A 108 -5.84 -5.97 -6.04
N SER A 109 -6.58 -4.87 -6.25
CA SER A 109 -8.00 -4.88 -6.60
C SER A 109 -8.13 -5.01 -8.12
N PRO A 110 -8.49 -6.19 -8.66
CA PRO A 110 -8.40 -6.44 -10.11
C PRO A 110 -9.43 -5.62 -10.90
N GLN A 111 -10.62 -5.38 -10.31
CA GLN A 111 -11.68 -4.64 -10.98
C GLN A 111 -11.40 -3.14 -11.03
N TYR A 112 -11.69 -2.52 -12.18
CA TYR A 112 -11.62 -1.07 -12.33
C TYR A 112 -12.76 -0.36 -11.60
N SER A 113 -12.40 0.64 -10.80
CA SER A 113 -13.35 1.62 -10.24
C SER A 113 -12.67 2.98 -10.17
N PRO A 114 -13.21 4.03 -10.81
CA PRO A 114 -12.62 5.38 -10.75
C PRO A 114 -12.42 5.86 -9.31
N LEU A 115 -13.35 5.55 -8.41
CA LEU A 115 -13.28 5.94 -6.99
C LEU A 115 -12.10 5.28 -6.27
N LEU A 116 -11.85 4.00 -6.55
CA LEU A 116 -10.73 3.26 -5.96
C LEU A 116 -9.40 3.71 -6.59
N MET A 117 -9.32 3.71 -7.92
CA MET A 117 -8.09 3.95 -8.68
C MET A 117 -7.54 5.37 -8.48
N ASN A 118 -8.41 6.39 -8.49
CA ASN A 118 -7.99 7.78 -8.25
C ASN A 118 -7.34 7.97 -6.88
N GLY A 119 -7.72 7.13 -5.91
CA GLY A 119 -7.15 7.16 -4.59
C GLY A 119 -5.72 6.63 -4.51
N TYR A 120 -5.41 5.58 -5.28
CA TYR A 120 -4.04 5.07 -5.39
C TYR A 120 -3.16 6.02 -6.20
N ALA A 121 -3.69 6.59 -7.29
CA ALA A 121 -2.97 7.59 -8.09
C ALA A 121 -2.51 8.78 -7.22
N ARG A 122 -3.42 9.36 -6.42
CA ARG A 122 -3.05 10.45 -5.49
C ARG A 122 -2.00 10.03 -4.47
N ALA A 123 -2.12 8.84 -3.89
CA ALA A 123 -1.15 8.36 -2.91
C ALA A 123 0.24 8.12 -3.51
N ILE A 124 0.31 7.70 -4.78
CA ILE A 124 1.56 7.63 -5.55
C ILE A 124 2.11 9.04 -5.77
N ASP A 125 1.30 9.97 -6.28
CA ASP A 125 1.75 11.34 -6.56
C ASP A 125 2.31 12.03 -5.30
N GLU A 126 1.59 11.92 -4.17
CA GLU A 126 2.05 12.42 -2.87
C GLU A 126 3.37 11.79 -2.43
N ALA A 127 3.53 10.47 -2.63
CA ALA A 127 4.77 9.78 -2.31
C ALA A 127 5.93 10.21 -3.22
N LEU A 128 5.70 10.40 -4.52
CA LEU A 128 6.71 10.87 -5.46
C LEU A 128 7.16 12.30 -5.13
N VAL A 129 6.23 13.18 -4.79
CA VAL A 129 6.55 14.54 -4.32
C VAL A 129 7.39 14.49 -3.05
N ALA A 130 7.04 13.62 -2.09
CA ALA A 130 7.79 13.48 -0.83
C ALA A 130 9.20 12.92 -1.03
N LEU A 131 9.41 12.04 -2.03
CA LEU A 131 10.72 11.45 -2.35
C LEU A 131 11.61 12.39 -3.18
N GLY A 132 11.03 13.34 -3.91
CA GLY A 132 11.77 14.34 -4.68
C GLY A 132 12.71 13.72 -5.70
N ALA A 133 13.99 14.11 -5.69
CA ALA A 133 14.99 13.61 -6.64
C ALA A 133 15.28 12.10 -6.53
N ALA A 134 14.92 11.47 -5.41
CA ALA A 134 15.05 10.03 -5.22
C ALA A 134 13.85 9.23 -5.76
N ALA A 135 12.80 9.90 -6.24
CA ALA A 135 11.59 9.24 -6.70
C ALA A 135 11.84 8.39 -7.97
N PRO A 136 11.46 7.10 -7.98
CA PRO A 136 11.53 6.30 -9.19
C PRO A 136 10.46 6.72 -10.20
N LYS A 137 10.66 6.41 -11.48
CA LYS A 137 9.59 6.51 -12.48
C LYS A 137 8.54 5.44 -12.21
N VAL A 138 7.29 5.81 -12.00
CA VAL A 138 6.20 4.86 -11.71
C VAL A 138 5.27 4.70 -12.90
N SER A 139 4.98 3.46 -13.28
CA SER A 139 3.91 3.10 -14.22
C SER A 139 2.87 2.23 -13.52
N VAL A 140 1.62 2.69 -13.48
CA VAL A 140 0.53 1.94 -12.85
C VAL A 140 -0.02 0.91 -13.84
N ALA A 141 -0.07 -0.36 -13.43
CA ALA A 141 -0.68 -1.41 -14.21
C ALA A 141 -2.19 -1.16 -14.38
N GLY A 142 -2.71 -1.50 -15.55
CA GLY A 142 -4.16 -1.46 -15.82
C GLY A 142 -4.94 -2.48 -14.98
N ALA A 143 -6.28 -2.44 -15.10
CA ALA A 143 -7.14 -3.46 -14.51
C ALA A 143 -6.87 -4.84 -15.12
N TRP A 144 -7.07 -5.90 -14.31
CA TRP A 144 -6.71 -7.28 -14.64
C TRP A 144 -7.71 -8.30 -14.09
#